data_AF-A0A382U440-F1
#
_entry.id   AF-A0A382U440-F1
#
_cell.length_a   1.000
_cell.length_b   1.000
_cell.length_c   1.000
_cell.angle_alpha   90.00
_cell.angle_beta   90.00
_cell.angle_gamma   90.00
#
_symmetry.space_group_name_H-M   'P 1'
#
loop_
_entity.id
_entity.type
_entity.pdbx_description
1 polymer ?
#
loop_
_entity_poly.entity_id
_entity_poly.type
_entity_poly.pdbx_seq_one_letter_code
_entity_poly.pdbx_strand_id
1 'polypeptide(L)'
;RHLIRSVANSLVEVRDGRAILHEGVPDRVLYPAQVLAKPKPKPDPARSELKTEKPPRRRDPNQALRRRLKRAEKAWEEAETVVLATQAVLADPGLYSDPSTDHAAVREAVAAHDAACDRAADLMAEWETLNARLGG
;
A
#
# COMPACT_ATOMS: atom_id res chain seq x y z
N ARG A 1 -9.46 0.49 -32.17
CA ARG A 1 -9.39 1.75 -31.38
C ARG A 1 -9.73 1.37 -29.94
N HIS A 2 -8.83 1.57 -28.99
CA HIS A 2 -9.07 1.24 -27.59
C HIS A 2 -9.35 2.54 -26.83
N LEU A 3 -10.44 2.59 -26.06
CA LEU A 3 -10.80 3.73 -25.21
C LEU A 3 -10.33 3.42 -23.79
N ILE A 4 -9.35 4.16 -23.31
CA ILE A 4 -8.93 4.11 -21.89
C ILE A 4 -9.95 4.93 -21.11
N ARG A 5 -10.76 4.25 -20.27
CA ARG A 5 -11.84 4.90 -19.49
C ARG A 5 -11.35 5.49 -18.16
N SER A 6 -10.21 5.04 -17.63
CA SER A 6 -9.59 5.59 -16.42
C SER A 6 -8.08 5.33 -16.42
N VAL A 7 -7.28 6.32 -16.01
CA VAL A 7 -5.80 6.26 -15.95
C VAL A 7 -5.28 6.14 -14.51
N ALA A 8 -6.11 6.48 -13.52
CA ALA A 8 -5.72 6.43 -12.12
C ALA A 8 -6.73 5.63 -11.29
N ASN A 9 -6.20 4.90 -10.31
CA ASN A 9 -6.99 4.08 -9.39
C ASN A 9 -7.59 4.92 -8.26
N SER A 10 -7.06 6.12 -8.01
CA SER A 10 -7.54 7.05 -6.96
C SER A 10 -7.12 8.49 -7.27
N LEU A 11 -7.87 9.46 -6.75
CA LEU A 11 -7.61 10.90 -6.91
C LEU A 11 -7.75 11.62 -5.56
N VAL A 12 -6.88 12.59 -5.29
CA VAL A 12 -7.02 13.49 -4.14
C VAL A 12 -7.41 14.89 -4.63
N GLU A 13 -8.61 15.34 -4.25
CA GLU A 13 -9.10 16.71 -4.51
C GLU A 13 -8.74 17.61 -3.32
N VAL A 14 -8.05 18.72 -3.58
CA VAL A 14 -7.73 19.73 -2.56
C VAL A 14 -8.41 21.04 -2.93
N ARG A 15 -9.42 21.44 -2.17
CA ARG A 15 -10.19 22.69 -2.35
C ARG A 15 -10.53 23.30 -1.01
N ASP A 16 -10.46 24.64 -0.94
CA ASP A 16 -10.79 25.41 0.27
C ASP A 16 -10.07 24.90 1.54
N GLY A 17 -8.80 24.50 1.39
CA GLY A 17 -7.98 23.95 2.49
C GLY A 17 -8.39 22.54 2.95
N ARG A 18 -9.29 21.86 2.24
CA ARG A 18 -9.75 20.51 2.54
C ARG A 18 -9.30 19.51 1.47
N ALA A 19 -8.75 18.39 1.92
CA ALA A 19 -8.40 17.26 1.06
C ALA A 19 -9.49 16.17 1.12
N ILE A 20 -9.90 15.66 -0.04
CA ILE A 20 -10.87 14.57 -0.20
C ILE A 20 -10.26 13.50 -1.10
N LEU A 21 -10.23 12.25 -0.61
CA LEU A 21 -9.81 11.09 -1.38
C LEU A 21 -11.02 10.50 -2.12
N HIS A 22 -10.88 10.31 -3.43
CA HIS A 22 -11.83 9.61 -4.28
C HIS A 22 -11.23 8.26 -4.69
N GLU A 23 -11.92 7.15 -4.41
CA GLU A 23 -11.58 5.83 -4.98
C GLU A 23 -12.09 5.82 -6.44
N GLY A 24 -11.17 5.67 -7.40
CA GLY A 24 -11.40 5.98 -8.83
C GLY A 24 -11.32 7.47 -9.16
N VAL A 25 -11.49 7.83 -10.44
CA VAL A 25 -11.49 9.21 -10.92
C VAL A 25 -12.90 9.60 -11.37
N PRO A 26 -13.68 10.34 -10.56
CA PRO A 26 -15.02 10.74 -10.95
C PRO A 26 -14.98 11.78 -12.09
N ASP A 27 -15.77 11.58 -13.14
CA ASP A 27 -15.84 12.49 -14.30
C ASP A 27 -16.10 13.95 -13.92
N ARG A 28 -16.88 14.21 -12.86
CA ARG A 28 -17.17 15.57 -12.37
C ARG A 28 -15.94 16.32 -11.84
N VAL A 29 -14.88 15.60 -11.44
CA VAL A 29 -13.63 16.21 -10.97
C VAL A 29 -12.72 16.52 -12.15
N LEU A 30 -12.71 15.65 -13.16
CA LEU A 30 -11.99 15.88 -14.42
C LEU A 30 -12.64 16.97 -15.28
N TYR A 31 -13.97 16.94 -15.35
CA TYR A 31 -14.81 17.85 -16.10
C TYR A 31 -15.75 18.56 -15.13
N PRO A 32 -15.23 19.53 -14.36
CA PRO A 32 -16.10 20.37 -13.55
C PRO A 32 -17.07 21.06 -14.50
N ALA A 33 -18.35 20.70 -14.42
CA ALA A 33 -19.39 21.40 -15.16
C ALA A 33 -19.26 22.88 -14.83
N GLN A 34 -19.03 23.70 -15.85
CA GLN A 34 -19.10 25.15 -15.70
C GLN A 34 -20.50 25.44 -15.13
N VAL A 35 -20.53 25.80 -13.85
CA VAL A 35 -21.78 26.07 -13.15
C VAL A 35 -22.31 27.38 -13.70
N LEU A 36 -23.14 27.29 -14.74
CA LEU A 36 -24.04 28.37 -15.09
C LEU A 36 -24.90 28.60 -13.84
N ALA A 37 -24.73 29.75 -13.20
CA ALA A 37 -25.30 30.08 -11.91
C ALA A 37 -26.83 29.88 -11.93
N LYS A 38 -27.33 28.94 -11.11
CA LYS A 38 -28.76 28.83 -10.83
C LYS A 38 -29.16 29.87 -9.77
N PRO A 39 -30.35 30.48 -9.86
CA PRO A 39 -30.76 31.56 -8.98
C PRO A 39 -31.00 31.05 -7.55
N LYS A 40 -30.71 31.92 -6.58
CA LYS A 40 -30.75 31.67 -5.13
C LYS A 40 -32.17 31.27 -4.66
N PRO A 41 -32.34 30.26 -3.79
CA PRO A 41 -33.60 30.04 -3.08
C PRO A 41 -33.73 31.06 -1.93
N LYS A 42 -34.97 31.51 -1.67
CA LYS A 42 -35.34 32.38 -0.55
C LYS A 42 -35.13 31.66 0.80
N PRO A 43 -34.86 32.39 1.89
CA PRO A 43 -34.79 31.80 3.22
C PRO A 43 -36.20 31.71 3.81
N ASP A 44 -36.55 30.57 4.40
CA ASP A 44 -37.68 30.45 5.32
C ASP A 44 -37.25 29.66 6.57
N PRO A 45 -37.93 29.87 7.71
CA PRO A 45 -37.27 29.94 9.01
C PRO A 45 -37.16 28.60 9.73
N ALA A 46 -36.17 28.57 10.62
CA ALA A 46 -35.98 27.70 11.78
C ALA A 46 -36.95 26.52 11.94
N ARG A 47 -36.44 25.29 11.72
CA ARG A 47 -36.89 24.15 12.51
C ARG A 47 -35.88 23.02 12.66
N SER A 48 -35.77 22.60 13.91
CA SER A 48 -35.38 21.30 14.44
C SER A 48 -33.99 20.78 14.11
N GLU A 49 -33.16 20.82 15.15
CA GLU A 49 -32.24 19.77 15.56
C GLU A 49 -32.64 18.39 15.03
N LEU A 50 -32.09 18.00 13.89
CA LEU A 50 -31.97 16.60 13.53
C LEU A 50 -30.56 16.20 13.93
N LYS A 51 -30.46 15.53 15.07
CA LYS A 51 -29.33 14.67 15.39
C LYS A 51 -29.14 13.76 14.19
N THR A 52 -28.18 14.07 13.33
CA THR A 52 -27.69 13.14 12.31
C THR A 52 -27.07 11.98 13.07
N GLU A 53 -27.88 10.96 13.37
CA GLU A 53 -27.37 9.63 13.62
C GLU A 53 -26.52 9.26 12.41
N LYS A 54 -25.20 9.31 12.62
CA LYS A 54 -24.23 8.89 11.62
C LYS A 54 -24.64 7.47 11.21
N PRO A 55 -24.87 7.19 9.91
CA PRO A 55 -25.21 5.83 9.49
C PRO A 55 -24.11 4.90 10.02
N PRO A 56 -24.46 3.71 10.53
CA PRO A 56 -23.48 2.77 11.05
C PRO A 56 -22.45 2.54 9.94
N ARG A 57 -21.19 2.89 10.22
CA ARG A 57 -20.07 2.70 9.28
C ARG A 57 -20.10 1.22 8.86
N ARG A 58 -20.53 0.95 7.64
CA ARG A 58 -20.45 -0.40 7.06
C ARG A 58 -18.98 -0.78 7.12
N ARG A 59 -18.67 -1.83 7.88
CA ARG A 59 -17.29 -2.31 8.02
C ARG A 59 -16.86 -2.80 6.65
N ASP A 60 -15.86 -2.13 6.08
CA ASP A 60 -15.29 -2.52 4.79
C ASP A 60 -14.83 -3.99 4.91
N PRO A 61 -15.43 -4.91 4.13
CA PRO A 61 -15.09 -6.33 4.19
C PRO A 61 -13.61 -6.59 3.86
N ASN A 62 -12.99 -5.69 3.09
CA ASN A 62 -11.59 -5.78 2.67
C ASN A 62 -10.62 -5.11 3.65
N GLN A 63 -11.11 -4.44 4.70
CA GLN A 63 -10.23 -3.77 5.67
C GLN A 63 -9.25 -4.75 6.33
N ALA A 64 -9.70 -5.96 6.64
CA ALA A 64 -8.86 -7.00 7.22
C ALA A 64 -7.76 -7.45 6.25
N LEU A 65 -8.09 -7.61 4.97
CA LEU A 65 -7.14 -7.95 3.91
C LEU A 65 -6.12 -6.84 3.69
N ARG A 66 -6.55 -5.57 3.59
CA ARG A 66 -5.65 -4.41 3.48
C ARG A 66 -4.68 -4.32 4.66
N ARG A 67 -5.12 -4.63 5.89
CA ARG A 67 -4.25 -4.68 7.07
C ARG A 67 -3.27 -5.85 7.07
N ARG A 68 -3.62 -6.98 6.45
CA ARG A 68 -2.70 -8.11 6.27
C ARG A 68 -1.67 -7.79 5.20
N LEU A 69 -2.09 -7.21 4.08
CA LEU A 69 -1.20 -6.79 3.00
C LEU A 69 -0.12 -5.82 3.49
N LYS A 70 -0.50 -4.78 4.25
CA LYS A 70 0.48 -3.85 4.88
C LYS A 70 1.45 -4.53 5.84
N ARG A 71 1.04 -5.62 6.48
CA ARG A 71 1.91 -6.38 7.39
C ARG A 71 2.86 -7.27 6.62
N ALA A 72 2.39 -7.92 5.56
CA ALA A 72 3.22 -8.70 4.64
C ALA A 72 4.27 -7.80 3.97
N GLU A 73 3.88 -6.59 3.54
CA GLU A 73 4.78 -5.57 3.00
C GLU A 73 5.88 -5.18 4.00
N LYS A 74 5.51 -4.80 5.23
CA LYS A 74 6.50 -4.47 6.27
C LYS A 74 7.42 -5.65 6.60
N ALA A 75 6.87 -6.85 6.68
CA ALA A 75 7.65 -8.05 6.94
C ALA A 75 8.62 -8.35 5.78
N TRP A 76 8.22 -8.11 4.54
CA TRP A 76 9.07 -8.24 3.36
C TRP A 76 10.22 -7.23 3.39
N GLU A 77 9.96 -5.96 3.72
CA GLU A 77 11.01 -4.95 3.92
C GLU A 77 12.02 -5.36 5.01
N GLU A 78 11.53 -5.92 6.12
CA GLU A 78 12.39 -6.44 7.19
C GLU A 78 13.21 -7.64 6.71
N ALA A 79 12.63 -8.56 5.94
CA ALA A 79 13.35 -9.70 5.37
C ALA A 79 14.43 -9.27 4.36
N GLU A 80 14.12 -8.32 3.48
CA GLU A 80 15.08 -7.72 2.54
C GLU A 80 16.26 -7.05 3.28
N THR A 81 15.99 -6.41 4.42
CA THR A 81 17.06 -5.84 5.25
C THR A 81 18.02 -6.93 5.74
N VAL A 82 17.50 -8.12 6.07
CA VAL A 82 18.31 -9.28 6.47
C VAL A 82 19.08 -9.86 5.27
N VAL A 83 18.47 -9.93 4.09
CA VAL A 83 19.16 -10.33 2.85
C VAL A 83 20.36 -9.43 2.61
N LEU A 84 20.19 -8.10 2.69
CA LEU A 84 21.30 -7.15 2.53
C LEU A 84 22.38 -7.30 3.60
N ALA A 85 21.98 -7.51 4.86
CA ALA A 85 22.93 -7.72 5.95
C ALA A 85 23.78 -8.99 5.76
N THR A 86 23.15 -10.10 5.41
CA THR A 86 23.84 -11.38 5.13
C THR A 86 24.69 -11.31 3.88
N GLN A 87 24.22 -10.60 2.84
CA GLN A 87 24.99 -10.36 1.63
C GLN A 87 26.24 -9.50 1.92
N ALA A 88 26.15 -8.52 2.82
CA ALA A 88 27.31 -7.72 3.22
C ALA A 88 28.39 -8.56 3.92
N VAL A 89 27.99 -9.56 4.72
CA VAL A 89 28.92 -10.53 5.32
C VAL A 89 29.59 -11.38 4.25
N LEU A 90 28.82 -11.92 3.29
CA LEU A 90 29.36 -12.69 2.17
C LEU A 90 30.23 -11.84 1.22
N ALA A 91 30.01 -10.53 1.15
CA ALA A 91 30.80 -9.63 0.34
C ALA A 91 32.13 -9.22 0.99
N ASP A 92 32.34 -9.50 2.29
CA ASP A 92 33.57 -9.16 2.99
C ASP A 92 34.73 -10.07 2.52
N PRO A 93 35.77 -9.53 1.85
CA PRO A 93 36.94 -10.32 1.46
C PRO A 93 37.67 -10.93 2.66
N GLY A 94 37.56 -10.30 3.84
CA GLY A 94 38.13 -10.79 5.09
C GLY A 94 37.60 -12.17 5.49
N LEU A 95 36.33 -12.47 5.16
CA LEU A 95 35.72 -13.78 5.38
C LEU A 95 36.50 -14.91 4.69
N TYR A 96 37.09 -14.63 3.53
CA TYR A 96 37.79 -15.63 2.70
C TYR A 96 39.32 -15.58 2.82
N SER A 97 39.85 -14.53 3.46
CA SER A 97 41.29 -14.23 3.41
C SER A 97 42.11 -15.05 4.39
N ASP A 98 41.50 -15.64 5.42
CA ASP A 98 42.22 -16.46 6.39
C ASP A 98 42.38 -17.89 5.84
N PRO A 99 43.62 -18.41 5.68
CA PRO A 99 43.85 -19.81 5.32
C PRO A 99 43.26 -20.80 6.34
N SER A 100 42.96 -20.32 7.55
CA SER A 100 42.26 -21.04 8.62
C SER A 100 40.78 -20.68 8.74
N THR A 101 40.24 -19.82 7.86
CA THR A 101 38.78 -19.60 7.75
C THR A 101 38.14 -20.97 7.69
N ASP A 102 37.39 -21.29 8.74
CA ASP A 102 36.63 -22.51 8.74
C ASP A 102 35.62 -22.42 7.60
N HIS A 103 35.68 -23.37 6.66
CA HIS A 103 34.65 -23.51 5.65
C HIS A 103 33.24 -23.58 6.28
N ALA A 104 33.13 -23.91 7.58
CA ALA A 104 31.89 -23.79 8.35
C ALA A 104 31.37 -22.36 8.45
N ALA A 105 32.20 -21.35 8.71
CA ALA A 105 31.76 -19.96 8.82
C ALA A 105 31.21 -19.44 7.48
N VAL A 106 31.87 -19.79 6.37
CA VAL A 106 31.37 -19.47 5.02
C VAL A 106 30.05 -20.20 4.74
N ARG A 107 29.96 -21.51 5.05
CA ARG A 107 28.72 -22.27 4.87
C ARG A 107 27.57 -21.73 5.71
N GLU A 108 27.84 -21.28 6.93
CA GLU A 108 26.85 -20.67 7.80
C GLU A 108 26.35 -19.34 7.24
N ALA A 109 27.27 -18.49 6.77
CA ALA A 109 26.90 -17.22 6.12
C ALA A 109 26.04 -17.44 4.86
N VAL A 110 26.39 -18.45 4.05
CA VAL A 110 25.59 -18.84 2.86
C VAL A 110 24.22 -19.34 3.28
N ALA A 111 24.14 -20.28 4.24
CA ALA A 111 22.87 -20.81 4.72
C ALA A 111 21.96 -19.72 5.32
N ALA A 112 22.55 -18.74 6.00
CA ALA A 112 21.81 -17.60 6.54
C ALA A 112 21.26 -16.68 5.42
N HIS A 113 22.05 -16.46 4.36
CA HIS A 113 21.63 -15.69 3.20
C HIS A 113 20.50 -16.39 2.43
N ASP A 114 20.67 -17.68 2.13
CA ASP A 114 19.67 -18.49 1.43
C ASP A 114 18.34 -18.49 2.22
N ALA A 115 18.41 -18.73 3.53
CA ALA A 115 17.23 -18.69 4.39
C ALA A 115 16.57 -17.31 4.46
N ALA A 116 17.31 -16.21 4.28
CA ALA A 116 16.76 -14.87 4.20
C ALA A 116 16.06 -14.62 2.86
N CYS A 117 16.68 -15.06 1.76
CA CYS A 117 16.11 -15.01 0.41
C CYS A 117 14.81 -15.82 0.31
N ASP A 118 14.79 -17.04 0.85
CA ASP A 118 13.59 -17.88 0.92
C ASP A 118 12.46 -17.18 1.68
N ARG A 119 12.79 -16.56 2.82
CA ARG A 119 11.81 -15.82 3.63
C ARG A 119 11.24 -14.61 2.89
N ALA A 120 12.08 -13.87 2.17
CA ALA A 120 11.64 -12.74 1.35
C ALA A 120 10.73 -13.20 0.20
N ALA A 121 11.07 -14.32 -0.45
CA ALA A 121 10.27 -14.93 -1.51
C ALA A 121 8.89 -15.40 -0.99
N ASP A 122 8.84 -16.07 0.15
CA ASP A 122 7.59 -16.51 0.78
C ASP A 122 6.66 -15.32 1.13
N LEU A 123 7.23 -14.24 1.66
CA LEU A 123 6.49 -13.02 2.00
C LEU A 123 5.98 -12.31 0.75
N MET A 124 6.77 -12.31 -0.33
CA MET A 124 6.32 -11.78 -1.61
C MET A 124 5.15 -12.60 -2.18
N ALA A 125 5.23 -13.93 -2.12
CA ALA A 125 4.13 -14.80 -2.54
C ALA A 125 2.86 -14.59 -1.69
N GLU A 126 2.98 -14.39 -0.37
CA GLU A 126 1.83 -14.02 0.48
C GLU A 126 1.25 -12.68 0.06
N TRP A 127 2.10 -11.66 -0.16
CA TRP A 127 1.66 -10.34 -0.59
C TRP A 127 0.92 -10.39 -1.93
N GLU A 128 1.46 -11.10 -2.93
CA GLU A 128 0.82 -11.30 -4.24
C GLU A 128 -0.54 -11.98 -4.11
N THR A 129 -0.62 -13.02 -3.27
CA THR A 129 -1.88 -13.72 -2.98
C THR A 129 -2.91 -12.79 -2.33
N LEU A 130 -2.48 -11.93 -1.40
CA LEU A 130 -3.34 -10.95 -0.75
C LEU A 130 -3.76 -9.84 -1.73
N ASN A 131 -2.87 -9.40 -2.61
CA ASN A 131 -3.15 -8.38 -3.61
C ASN A 131 -4.16 -8.87 -4.66
N ALA A 132 -3.97 -10.10 -5.15
CA ALA A 132 -4.91 -10.75 -6.07
C ALA A 132 -6.33 -10.85 -5.47
N ARG A 133 -6.44 -11.15 -4.17
CA ARG A 133 -7.74 -11.18 -3.45
C ARG A 133 -8.39 -9.80 -3.29
N LEU A 134 -7.60 -8.73 -3.32
CA LEU A 134 -8.08 -7.35 -3.22
C LEU A 134 -8.48 -6.75 -4.57
N GLY A 135 -8.18 -7.44 -5.68
CA GLY A 135 -8.55 -7.01 -7.03
C GLY A 135 -7.38 -6.68 -7.95
N GLY A 136 -6.13 -6.88 -7.51
CA GLY A 136 -4.93 -6.61 -8.32
C GLY A 136 -4.52 -5.15 -8.36
#